data_AF-A0A497J4B8-F1
#
_entry.id   AF-A0A497J4B8-F1
#
_cell.length_a   1.000
_cell.length_b   1.000
_cell.length_c   1.000
_cell.angle_alpha   90.00
_cell.angle_beta   90.00
_cell.angle_gamma   90.00
#
_symmetry.space_group_name_H-M   'P 1'
#
loop_
_entity.id
_entity.type
_entity.pdbx_description
1 polymer ?
#
loop_
_entity_poly.entity_id
_entity_poly.type
_entity_poly.pdbx_seq_one_letter_code
_entity_poly.pdbx_strand_id
1 'polypeptide(L)'
;MEKSGKESVSLSLHLEEPDLEALIEILSIYRIIRDMLNDQLIKDVSYIASSLLKLVNVVSSTDLIEILERGLQDPELDKALLNPPKIGLTGLLSALRDEDFQKGMGIVVALLKAIGKASITQ
;
A
#
# COMPACT_ATOMS: atom_id res chain seq x y z
N MET A 1 -45.01 -4.72 45.36
CA MET A 1 -45.41 -3.86 44.24
C MET A 1 -44.38 -2.77 44.09
N GLU A 2 -43.57 -2.88 43.04
CA GLU A 2 -42.53 -1.95 42.62
C GLU A 2 -43.06 -0.51 42.46
N LYS A 3 -42.29 0.45 42.96
CA LYS A 3 -42.19 1.76 42.32
C LYS A 3 -40.70 2.13 42.24
N SER A 4 -40.05 1.60 41.20
CA SER A 4 -38.76 2.12 40.72
C SER A 4 -39.03 3.47 40.07
N GLY A 5 -38.80 4.54 40.85
CA GLY A 5 -38.85 5.91 40.35
C GLY A 5 -37.66 6.13 39.44
N LYS A 6 -37.90 6.28 38.14
CA LYS A 6 -36.89 6.71 37.18
C LYS A 6 -36.44 8.12 37.57
N GLU A 7 -35.25 8.22 38.14
CA GLU A 7 -34.54 9.47 38.32
C GLU A 7 -34.20 10.02 36.94
N SER A 8 -35.03 10.94 36.44
CA SER A 8 -34.72 11.70 35.23
C SER A 8 -33.59 12.66 35.58
N VAL A 9 -32.35 12.26 35.30
CA VAL A 9 -31.19 13.15 35.37
C VAL A 9 -31.36 14.22 34.28
N SER A 10 -31.86 15.40 34.67
CA SER A 10 -31.89 16.58 33.81
C SER A 10 -30.51 17.21 33.82
N LEU A 11 -29.70 16.93 32.80
CA LEU A 11 -28.43 17.62 32.58
C LEU A 11 -28.75 19.01 32.03
N SER A 12 -28.85 20.01 32.91
CA SER A 12 -28.97 21.41 32.52
C SER A 12 -27.58 21.93 32.11
N LEU A 13 -27.28 21.85 30.82
CA LEU A 13 -26.12 22.49 30.21
C LEU A 13 -26.37 24.01 30.17
N HIS A 14 -25.68 24.76 31.04
CA HIS A 14 -25.51 26.20 30.86
C HIS A 14 -24.43 26.38 29.79
N LEU A 15 -24.84 26.75 28.58
CA LEU A 15 -23.92 27.04 27.47
C LEU A 15 -23.83 28.55 27.36
N GLU A 16 -22.62 29.09 27.52
CA GLU A 16 -22.35 30.48 27.18
C GLU A 16 -22.19 30.60 25.65
N GLU A 17 -22.28 31.83 25.10
CA GLU A 17 -22.08 32.06 23.65
C GLU A 17 -20.79 31.42 23.10
N PRO A 18 -19.63 31.46 23.80
CA PRO A 18 -18.41 30.79 23.34
C PRO A 18 -18.52 29.26 23.25
N ASP A 19 -19.31 28.64 24.14
CA ASP A 19 -19.53 27.18 24.11
C ASP A 19 -20.37 26.79 22.90
N LEU A 20 -21.34 27.63 22.53
CA LEU A 20 -22.17 27.41 21.33
C LEU A 20 -21.35 27.57 20.05
N GLU A 21 -20.46 28.55 19.98
CA GLU A 21 -19.53 28.73 18.86
C GLU A 21 -18.62 27.52 18.69
N ALA A 22 -18.02 27.03 19.78
CA ALA A 22 -17.17 25.83 19.75
C ALA A 22 -17.94 24.58 19.27
N LEU A 23 -19.20 24.41 19.69
CA LEU A 23 -20.04 23.30 19.21
C LEU A 23 -20.39 23.41 17.73
N ILE A 24 -20.63 24.63 17.23
CA ILE A 24 -20.88 24.90 15.81
C ILE A 24 -19.64 24.58 14.98
N GLU A 25 -18.46 24.92 15.47
CA GLU A 25 -17.19 24.64 14.80
C GLU A 25 -16.92 23.13 14.72
N ILE A 26 -17.12 22.40 15.83
CA ILE A 26 -17.02 20.93 15.85
C ILE A 26 -18.01 20.30 14.87
N LEU A 27 -19.26 20.78 14.85
CA LEU A 27 -20.27 20.27 13.92
C LEU A 27 -19.91 20.57 12.46
N SER A 28 -19.28 21.71 12.20
CA SER A 28 -18.80 22.09 10.87
C SER A 28 -17.64 21.21 10.41
N ILE A 29 -16.67 20.95 11.28
CA ILE A 29 -15.57 20.01 11.02
C ILE A 29 -16.12 18.60 10.76
N TYR A 30 -17.06 18.13 11.57
CA TYR A 30 -17.72 16.85 11.37
C TYR A 30 -18.43 16.77 10.01
N ARG A 31 -19.13 17.83 9.60
CA ARG A 31 -19.78 17.90 8.28
C ARG A 31 -18.76 17.85 7.16
N ILE A 32 -17.66 18.60 7.25
CA ILE A 32 -16.57 18.57 6.27
C ILE A 32 -16.00 17.15 6.16
N ILE A 33 -15.69 16.50 7.29
CA ILE A 33 -15.17 15.12 7.31
C ILE A 33 -16.20 14.15 6.70
N ARG A 34 -17.48 14.30 7.02
CA ARG A 34 -18.56 13.45 6.49
C ARG A 34 -18.76 13.63 4.98
N ASP A 35 -18.71 14.86 4.51
CA ASP A 35 -18.90 15.19 3.10
C ASP A 35 -17.70 14.72 2.27
N MET A 36 -16.49 14.73 2.87
CA MET A 36 -15.30 14.09 2.33
C MET A 36 -15.38 12.56 2.39
N LEU A 37 -15.81 11.96 3.50
CA LEU A 37 -16.00 10.51 3.62
C LEU A 37 -17.36 10.08 3.08
N ASN A 38 -17.69 10.53 1.87
CA ASN A 38 -18.88 10.08 1.18
C ASN A 38 -18.69 8.65 0.66
N ASP A 39 -19.81 7.98 0.39
CA ASP A 39 -19.84 6.58 -0.07
C ASP A 39 -19.02 6.35 -1.35
N GLN A 40 -18.88 7.39 -2.19
CA GLN A 40 -18.09 7.32 -3.41
C GLN A 40 -16.59 7.24 -3.10
N LEU A 41 -16.08 8.08 -2.20
CA LEU A 41 -14.67 8.01 -1.79
C LEU A 41 -14.35 6.71 -1.04
N ILE A 42 -15.26 6.22 -0.20
CA ILE A 42 -15.11 4.91 0.45
C ILE A 42 -15.04 3.81 -0.60
N LYS A 43 -15.90 3.85 -1.62
CA LYS A 43 -15.92 2.88 -2.71
C LYS A 43 -14.64 2.93 -3.55
N ASP A 44 -14.16 4.12 -3.88
CA ASP A 44 -12.95 4.31 -4.69
C ASP A 44 -11.70 3.85 -3.93
N VAL A 45 -11.57 4.20 -2.64
CA VAL A 45 -10.51 3.68 -1.76
C VAL A 45 -10.61 2.17 -1.63
N SER A 46 -11.82 1.62 -1.46
CA SER A 46 -12.04 0.18 -1.37
C SER A 46 -11.66 -0.54 -2.66
N TYR A 47 -11.91 0.07 -3.81
CA TYR A 47 -11.52 -0.47 -5.11
C TYR A 47 -10.00 -0.49 -5.27
N ILE A 48 -9.33 0.61 -4.92
CA ILE A 48 -7.86 0.70 -4.92
C ILE A 48 -7.27 -0.35 -3.96
N ALA A 49 -7.75 -0.39 -2.72
CA ALA A 49 -7.31 -1.34 -1.71
C ALA A 49 -7.53 -2.79 -2.18
N SER A 50 -8.70 -3.11 -2.74
CA SER A 50 -8.99 -4.44 -3.28
C SER A 50 -8.08 -4.80 -4.44
N SER A 51 -7.77 -3.85 -5.32
CA SER A 51 -6.87 -4.05 -6.44
C SER A 51 -5.44 -4.31 -5.96
N LEU A 52 -4.97 -3.54 -4.98
CA LEU A 52 -3.68 -3.75 -4.32
C LEU A 52 -3.63 -5.11 -3.63
N LEU A 53 -4.68 -5.49 -2.88
CA LEU A 53 -4.75 -6.79 -2.22
C LEU A 53 -4.76 -7.95 -3.22
N LYS A 54 -5.43 -7.82 -4.36
CA LYS A 54 -5.35 -8.82 -5.44
C LYS A 54 -3.93 -8.94 -6.00
N LEU A 55 -3.25 -7.81 -6.23
CA LEU A 55 -1.86 -7.83 -6.67
C LEU A 55 -0.95 -8.48 -5.63
N VAL A 56 -1.05 -8.08 -4.36
CA VAL A 56 -0.31 -8.69 -3.25
C VAL A 56 -0.59 -10.18 -3.17
N ASN A 57 -1.85 -10.61 -3.26
CA ASN A 57 -2.19 -12.03 -3.20
C ASN A 57 -1.59 -12.84 -4.37
N VAL A 58 -1.65 -12.30 -5.60
CA VAL A 58 -1.04 -12.95 -6.78
C VAL A 58 0.47 -13.01 -6.62
N VAL A 59 1.09 -11.92 -6.19
CA VAL A 59 2.54 -11.79 -6.08
C VAL A 59 3.09 -12.64 -4.93
N SER A 60 2.43 -12.66 -3.76
CA SER A 60 2.77 -13.53 -2.62
C SER A 60 2.54 -15.02 -2.89
N SER A 61 1.73 -15.36 -3.90
CA SER A 61 1.51 -16.77 -4.31
C SER A 61 2.59 -17.27 -5.28
N THR A 62 3.61 -16.46 -5.58
CA THR A 62 4.70 -16.82 -6.49
C THR A 62 6.04 -16.84 -5.77
N ASP A 63 6.93 -17.75 -6.16
CA ASP A 63 8.33 -17.80 -5.69
C ASP A 63 9.13 -16.53 -6.05
N LEU A 64 8.56 -15.66 -6.90
CA LEU A 64 9.17 -14.41 -7.35
C LEU A 64 9.44 -13.46 -6.18
N ILE A 65 8.53 -13.36 -5.21
CA ILE A 65 8.77 -12.55 -4.00
C ILE A 65 9.92 -13.09 -3.17
N GLU A 66 9.98 -14.40 -2.97
CA GLU A 66 11.04 -15.00 -2.19
C GLU A 66 12.42 -14.82 -2.85
N ILE A 67 12.49 -14.93 -4.18
CA ILE A 67 13.71 -14.65 -4.96
C ILE A 67 14.10 -13.17 -4.86
N LEU A 68 13.14 -12.25 -4.97
CA LEU A 68 13.40 -10.81 -4.84
C LEU A 68 13.83 -10.44 -3.42
N GLU A 69 13.17 -10.98 -2.40
CA GLU A 69 13.51 -10.77 -0.99
C GLU A 69 14.95 -11.20 -0.73
N ARG A 70 15.32 -12.42 -1.14
CA ARG A 70 16.69 -12.94 -1.00
C ARG A 70 17.70 -12.07 -1.75
N GLY A 71 17.39 -11.65 -2.97
CA GLY A 71 18.26 -10.77 -3.76
C GLY A 71 18.41 -9.38 -3.15
N LEU A 72 17.37 -8.82 -2.54
CA LEU A 72 17.40 -7.53 -1.85
C LEU A 72 18.16 -7.58 -0.53
N GLN A 73 18.25 -8.76 0.10
CA GLN A 73 19.04 -9.01 1.30
C GLN A 73 20.50 -9.38 0.97
N ASP A 74 20.90 -9.36 -0.30
CA ASP A 74 22.24 -9.76 -0.71
C ASP A 74 23.31 -8.74 -0.26
N PRO A 75 24.33 -9.16 0.51
CA PRO A 75 25.37 -8.25 0.99
C PRO A 75 26.23 -7.62 -0.11
N GLU A 76 26.34 -8.24 -1.29
CA GLU A 76 27.02 -7.65 -2.44
C GLU A 76 26.19 -6.55 -3.08
N LEU A 77 24.86 -6.70 -3.12
CA LEU A 77 23.96 -5.62 -3.52
C LEU A 77 24.11 -4.40 -2.60
N ASP A 78 24.13 -4.60 -1.28
CA ASP A 78 24.33 -3.52 -0.31
C ASP A 78 25.66 -2.78 -0.55
N LYS A 79 26.74 -3.52 -0.79
CA LYS A 79 28.05 -2.94 -1.13
C LYS A 79 28.01 -2.16 -2.43
N ALA A 80 27.31 -2.67 -3.45
CA ALA A 80 27.15 -2.00 -4.74
C ALA A 80 26.29 -0.73 -4.63
N LEU A 81 25.27 -0.71 -3.76
CA LEU A 81 24.48 0.49 -3.49
C LEU A 81 25.31 1.59 -2.82
N LEU A 82 26.19 1.22 -1.88
CA LEU A 82 27.08 2.16 -1.20
C LEU A 82 28.25 2.62 -2.09
N ASN A 83 28.81 1.72 -2.89
CA ASN A 83 29.92 2.00 -3.79
C ASN A 83 29.68 1.33 -5.15
N PRO A 84 28.98 2.01 -6.07
CA PRO A 84 28.63 1.45 -7.37
C PRO A 84 29.87 1.02 -8.17
N PRO A 85 30.00 -0.26 -8.56
CA PRO A 85 31.12 -0.70 -9.37
C PRO A 85 31.03 -0.08 -10.77
N LYS A 86 32.15 0.45 -11.27
CA LYS A 86 32.24 0.97 -12.64
C LYS A 86 32.53 -0.19 -13.59
N ILE A 87 31.54 -0.57 -14.38
CA ILE A 87 31.65 -1.68 -15.32
C ILE A 87 32.03 -1.14 -16.70
N GLY A 88 33.17 -1.57 -17.24
CA GLY A 88 33.59 -1.29 -18.62
C GLY A 88 33.06 -2.34 -19.62
N LEU A 89 33.37 -2.19 -20.91
CA LEU A 89 32.94 -3.13 -21.97
C LEU A 89 33.37 -4.58 -21.69
N THR A 90 34.57 -4.77 -21.13
CA THR A 90 35.08 -6.09 -20.74
C THR A 90 34.32 -6.67 -19.56
N GLY A 91 34.02 -5.85 -18.55
CA GLY A 91 33.23 -6.27 -17.38
C GLY A 91 31.81 -6.65 -17.78
N LEU A 92 31.21 -5.95 -18.74
CA LEU A 92 29.90 -6.28 -19.31
C LEU A 92 29.91 -7.64 -20.02
N LEU A 93 30.92 -7.89 -20.86
CA LEU A 93 31.07 -9.20 -21.52
C LEU A 93 31.30 -10.33 -20.51
N SER A 94 32.03 -10.06 -19.43
CA SER A 94 32.20 -11.03 -18.35
C SER A 94 30.89 -11.28 -17.61
N ALA A 95 30.10 -10.25 -17.30
CA ALA A 95 28.79 -10.39 -16.65
C ALA A 95 27.82 -11.21 -17.52
N LEU A 96 27.84 -11.04 -18.84
CA LEU A 96 27.02 -11.87 -19.75
C LEU A 96 27.39 -13.36 -19.70
N ARG A 97 28.60 -13.71 -19.27
CA ARG A 97 29.08 -15.09 -19.13
C ARG A 97 28.89 -15.64 -17.70
N ASP A 98 28.50 -14.78 -16.76
CA ASP A 98 28.25 -15.15 -15.38
C ASP A 98 26.94 -15.95 -15.25
N GLU A 99 26.99 -17.03 -14.47
CA GLU A 99 25.87 -17.97 -14.34
C GLU A 99 24.68 -17.34 -13.60
N ASP A 100 24.95 -16.56 -12.56
CA ASP A 100 23.90 -15.94 -11.74
C ASP A 100 23.24 -14.77 -12.48
N PHE A 101 24.03 -13.99 -13.22
CA PHE A 101 23.51 -13.00 -14.16
C PHE A 101 22.59 -13.63 -15.22
N GLN A 102 22.99 -14.77 -15.81
CA GLN A 102 22.18 -15.48 -16.79
C GLN A 102 20.88 -16.02 -16.20
N LYS A 103 20.91 -16.59 -14.99
CA LYS A 103 19.71 -17.04 -14.27
C LYS A 103 18.75 -15.88 -14.02
N GLY A 104 19.26 -14.76 -13.50
CA GLY A 104 18.46 -13.54 -13.27
C GLY A 104 17.84 -13.00 -14.55
N MET A 105 18.62 -12.91 -15.63
CA MET A 105 18.13 -12.49 -16.94
C MET A 105 17.07 -13.45 -17.50
N GLY A 106 17.22 -14.76 -17.28
CA GLY A 106 16.23 -15.78 -17.65
C GLY A 106 14.87 -15.55 -16.99
N ILE A 107 14.86 -15.22 -15.69
CA ILE A 107 13.65 -14.89 -14.93
C ILE A 107 12.99 -13.63 -15.50
N VAL A 108 13.77 -12.57 -15.74
CA VAL A 108 13.26 -11.31 -16.32
C VAL A 108 12.64 -11.56 -17.69
N VAL A 109 13.30 -12.33 -18.56
CA VAL A 109 12.77 -12.68 -19.89
C VAL A 109 11.48 -13.50 -19.79
N ALA A 110 11.40 -14.44 -18.84
CA ALA A 110 10.18 -15.22 -18.60
C ALA A 110 9.01 -14.33 -18.15
N LEU A 111 9.27 -13.38 -17.24
CA LEU A 111 8.28 -12.39 -16.79
C LEU A 111 7.80 -11.52 -17.96
N LEU A 112 8.72 -10.99 -18.77
CA LEU A 112 8.38 -10.18 -19.95
C LEU A 112 7.52 -10.98 -20.94
N LYS A 113 7.83 -12.26 -21.18
CA LYS A 113 7.02 -13.14 -22.03
C LYS A 113 5.62 -13.37 -21.45
N ALA A 114 5.50 -13.55 -20.13
CA ALA A 114 4.21 -13.73 -19.47
C ALA A 114 3.34 -12.46 -19.58
N ILE A 115 3.92 -11.28 -19.34
CA ILE A 115 3.25 -9.99 -19.53
C ILE A 115 2.82 -9.82 -20.99
N GLY A 116 3.70 -10.11 -21.94
CA GLY A 116 3.39 -10.06 -23.37
C GLY A 116 2.19 -10.94 -23.75
N LYS A 117 2.16 -12.20 -23.27
CA LYS A 117 1.02 -13.11 -23.47
C LYS A 117 -0.27 -12.59 -22.87
N ALA A 118 -0.22 -12.01 -21.67
CA ALA A 118 -1.39 -11.42 -21.02
C ALA A 118 -1.87 -10.12 -21.71
N SER A 119 -0.95 -9.38 -22.33
CA SER A 119 -1.26 -8.14 -23.06
C SER A 119 -1.92 -8.38 -24.41
N ILE A 120 -1.77 -9.58 -24.99
CA ILE A 120 -2.55 -10.05 -26.14
C ILE A 120 -3.92 -10.49 -25.61
N THR A 121 -4.69 -9.51 -25.16
CA THR A 121 -6.11 -9.66 -24.91
C THR A 121 -6.80 -9.84 -26.27
N GLN A 122 -7.65 -10.87 -26.40
CA GLN A 122 -8.67 -10.94 -27.46
C GLN A 122 -9.72 -9.85 -27.23
#